data_AF-A0A1G0H393-F1
#
_entry.id   AF-A0A1G0H393-F1
#
_cell.length_a   1.000
_cell.length_b   1.000
_cell.length_c   1.000
_cell.angle_alpha   90.00
_cell.angle_beta   90.00
_cell.angle_gamma   90.00
#
_symmetry.space_group_name_H-M   'P 1'
#
loop_
_entity.id
_entity.type
_entity.pdbx_description
1 polymer ?
#
loop_
_entity_poly.entity_id
_entity_poly.type
_entity_poly.pdbx_seq_one_letter_code
_entity_poly.pdbx_strand_id
1 'polypeptide(L)'
;MVVVKEFSVKKIVKKNPEDKEAKMKQMRKDHEKLVKGRFEFVDAQGGFLEFAYRWFKGDPLLTYKLFHGETTELPQGVVRHLNNTKKKVRKILANIDPNARGVSSTFEIQSRVNFIPCESV
;
A
#
# COMPACT_ATOMS: atom_id res chain seq x y z
N MET A 1 -6.08 22.50 -40.59
CA MET A 1 -5.75 21.05 -40.64
C MET A 1 -5.86 20.50 -39.22
N VAL A 2 -6.78 19.58 -38.96
CA VAL A 2 -6.98 18.98 -37.63
C VAL A 2 -6.18 17.68 -37.57
N VAL A 3 -5.24 17.59 -36.64
CA VAL A 3 -4.42 16.38 -36.43
C VAL A 3 -5.17 15.46 -35.47
N VAL A 4 -5.82 14.42 -36.02
CA VAL A 4 -6.46 13.37 -35.23
C VAL A 4 -5.37 12.41 -34.76
N LYS A 5 -5.13 12.36 -33.45
CA LYS A 5 -4.17 11.45 -32.83
C LYS A 5 -4.92 10.19 -32.40
N GLU A 6 -4.75 9.09 -33.14
CA GLU A 6 -5.37 7.81 -32.79
C GLU A 6 -4.67 7.20 -31.57
N PHE A 7 -5.45 6.89 -30.53
CA PHE A 7 -4.96 6.19 -29.34
C PHE A 7 -5.13 4.68 -29.54
N SER A 8 -4.04 3.92 -29.55
CA SER A 8 -4.10 2.46 -29.64
C SER A 8 -4.60 1.86 -28.31
N VAL A 9 -5.73 1.16 -28.36
CA VAL A 9 -6.28 0.46 -27.20
C VAL A 9 -5.42 -0.76 -26.92
N LYS A 10 -4.75 -0.79 -25.75
CA LYS A 10 -3.99 -1.97 -25.30
C LYS A 10 -4.93 -3.17 -25.20
N LYS A 11 -4.73 -4.19 -26.04
CA LYS A 11 -5.47 -5.45 -25.98
C LYS A 11 -5.23 -6.12 -24.63
N ILE A 12 -6.29 -6.28 -23.84
CA ILE A 12 -6.24 -7.01 -22.57
C ILE A 12 -6.17 -8.51 -22.88
N VAL A 13 -5.00 -9.10 -22.68
CA VAL A 13 -4.81 -10.55 -22.84
C VAL A 13 -5.58 -11.28 -21.72
N LYS A 14 -6.67 -11.96 -22.07
CA LYS A 14 -7.42 -12.81 -21.14
C LYS A 14 -6.58 -14.06 -20.85
N LYS A 15 -6.04 -14.18 -19.62
CA LYS A 15 -5.36 -15.39 -19.15
C LYS A 15 -6.38 -16.52 -18.92
N ASN A 16 -5.94 -17.76 -19.17
CA ASN A 16 -6.69 -19.00 -18.92
C ASN A 16 -7.16 -19.10 -17.46
N PRO A 17 -8.33 -19.72 -17.19
CA PRO A 17 -8.90 -19.81 -15.85
C PRO A 17 -8.04 -20.67 -14.90
N GLU A 18 -7.45 -21.76 -15.37
CA GLU A 18 -6.63 -22.68 -14.55
C GLU A 18 -5.40 -21.99 -13.93
N ASP A 19 -4.71 -21.15 -14.73
CA ASP A 19 -3.57 -20.37 -14.26
C ASP A 19 -3.93 -19.37 -13.16
N LYS A 20 -5.18 -18.90 -13.14
CA LYS A 20 -5.65 -17.97 -12.11
C LYS A 20 -5.86 -18.69 -10.79
N GLU A 21 -6.42 -19.89 -10.82
CA GLU A 21 -6.66 -20.68 -9.61
C GLU A 21 -5.35 -21.14 -8.98
N ALA A 22 -4.39 -21.62 -9.78
CA ALA A 22 -3.06 -21.98 -9.31
C ALA A 22 -2.36 -20.79 -8.62
N LYS A 23 -2.41 -19.61 -9.24
CA LYS A 23 -1.86 -18.37 -8.65
C LYS A 23 -2.57 -17.94 -7.39
N MET A 24 -3.90 -18.07 -7.34
CA MET A 24 -4.67 -17.76 -6.13
C MET A 24 -4.30 -18.68 -4.97
N LYS A 25 -4.12 -19.99 -5.21
CA LYS A 25 -3.65 -20.94 -4.19
C LYS A 25 -2.25 -20.61 -3.69
N GLN A 26 -1.34 -20.24 -4.59
CA GLN A 26 0.02 -19.84 -4.22
C GLN A 26 0.01 -18.54 -3.39
N MET A 27 -0.78 -17.55 -3.79
CA MET A 27 -0.94 -16.29 -3.05
C MET A 27 -1.53 -16.52 -1.65
N ARG A 28 -2.47 -17.45 -1.47
CA ARG A 28 -3.01 -17.80 -0.14
C ARG A 28 -1.89 -18.32 0.77
N LYS A 29 -1.11 -19.29 0.30
CA LYS A 29 0.03 -19.84 1.05
C LYS A 29 1.07 -18.79 1.40
N ASP A 30 1.35 -17.85 0.49
CA ASP A 30 2.27 -16.76 0.78
C ASP A 30 1.69 -15.75 1.78
N HIS A 31 0.40 -15.47 1.73
CA HIS A 31 -0.27 -14.55 2.66
C HIS A 31 -0.30 -15.08 4.09
N GLU A 32 -0.38 -16.41 4.27
CA GLU A 32 -0.42 -17.09 5.57
C GLU A 32 0.94 -17.12 6.31
N LYS A 33 2.05 -16.88 5.61
CA LYS A 33 3.38 -16.84 6.24
C LYS A 33 3.43 -15.73 7.29
N LEU A 34 3.76 -16.08 8.52
CA LEU A 34 3.93 -15.10 9.60
C LEU A 34 5.29 -14.41 9.47
N VAL A 35 5.28 -13.10 9.69
CA VAL A 35 6.47 -12.26 9.69
C VAL A 35 6.49 -11.50 11.01
N LYS A 36 7.59 -11.63 11.74
CA LYS A 36 7.86 -10.86 12.94
C LYS A 36 8.47 -9.51 12.56
N GLY A 37 8.00 -8.44 13.15
CA GLY A 37 8.55 -7.12 12.86
C GLY A 37 7.97 -6.03 13.74
N ARG A 38 8.56 -4.85 13.61
CA ARG A 38 8.15 -3.65 14.34
C ARG A 38 7.17 -2.84 13.51
N PHE A 39 6.04 -2.48 14.11
CA PHE A 39 5.08 -1.57 13.49
C PHE A 39 5.47 -0.11 13.77
N GLU A 40 5.52 0.72 12.75
CA GLU A 40 5.77 2.15 12.85
C GLU A 40 4.61 2.94 12.24
N PHE A 41 3.95 3.72 13.10
CA PHE A 41 2.96 4.70 12.68
C PHE A 41 3.62 6.06 12.44
N VAL A 42 3.82 6.44 11.17
CA VAL A 42 4.55 7.66 10.78
C VAL A 42 3.75 8.92 11.10
N ASP A 43 2.45 8.90 10.82
CA ASP A 43 1.56 10.07 11.03
C ASP A 43 1.28 10.36 12.52
N ALA A 44 1.39 9.36 13.40
CA ALA A 44 1.00 9.46 14.81
C ALA A 44 1.93 8.61 15.70
N GLN A 45 3.11 9.14 15.98
CA GLN A 45 4.08 8.51 16.88
C GLN A 45 3.47 8.35 18.28
N GLY A 46 3.50 7.12 18.83
CA GLY A 46 2.86 6.77 20.09
C GLY A 46 1.36 6.43 20.00
N GLY A 47 0.77 6.52 18.81
CA GLY A 47 -0.62 6.11 18.57
C GLY A 47 -0.78 4.60 18.35
N PHE A 48 -2.02 4.20 18.06
CA PHE A 48 -2.36 2.85 17.62
C PHE A 48 -3.16 2.90 16.31
N LEU A 49 -3.11 1.81 15.55
CA LEU A 49 -3.91 1.63 14.35
C LEU A 49 -4.81 0.41 14.53
N GLU A 50 -6.12 0.62 14.40
CA GLU A 50 -7.12 -0.44 14.39
C GLU A 50 -7.76 -0.54 13.01
N PHE A 51 -7.77 -1.72 12.41
CA PHE A 51 -8.36 -1.95 11.09
C PHE A 51 -8.86 -3.38 10.93
N ALA A 52 -9.91 -3.53 10.13
CA ALA A 52 -10.42 -4.82 9.70
C ALA A 52 -9.84 -5.19 8.34
N TYR A 53 -9.42 -6.45 8.18
CA TYR A 53 -8.76 -6.93 6.98
C TYR A 53 -9.29 -8.29 6.55
N ARG A 54 -9.66 -8.38 5.26
CA ARG A 54 -10.04 -9.62 4.57
C ARG A 54 -9.53 -9.54 3.14
N TRP A 55 -8.59 -10.41 2.79
CA TRP A 55 -7.97 -10.40 1.46
C TRP A 55 -8.66 -11.32 0.47
N PHE A 56 -8.96 -12.56 0.86
CA PHE A 56 -9.61 -13.52 -0.03
C PHE A 56 -11.12 -13.58 0.22
N LYS A 57 -11.87 -13.84 -0.85
CA LYS A 57 -13.31 -14.06 -0.76
C LYS A 57 -13.58 -15.37 0.00
N GLY A 58 -14.44 -15.30 1.02
CA GLY A 58 -14.83 -16.43 1.85
C GLY A 58 -14.07 -16.53 3.17
N ASP A 59 -12.95 -15.82 3.32
CA ASP A 59 -12.17 -15.82 4.56
C ASP A 59 -12.88 -14.95 5.63
N PRO A 60 -12.68 -15.26 6.93
CA PRO A 60 -13.23 -14.43 8.01
C PRO A 60 -12.62 -13.02 7.99
N LEU A 61 -13.42 -12.03 8.39
CA LEU A 61 -12.94 -10.67 8.59
C LEU A 61 -12.18 -10.61 9.92
N LEU A 62 -10.89 -10.34 9.87
CA LEU A 62 -10.03 -10.23 11.06
C LEU A 62 -9.82 -8.77 11.42
N THR A 63 -9.88 -8.44 12.71
CA THR A 63 -9.59 -7.08 13.20
C THR A 63 -8.23 -7.09 13.88
N TYR A 64 -7.37 -6.15 13.48
CA TYR A 64 -6.02 -5.98 14.02
C TYR A 64 -5.94 -4.64 14.74
N LYS A 65 -5.31 -4.66 15.92
CA LYS A 65 -4.96 -3.46 16.68
C LYS A 65 -3.45 -3.47 16.92
N LEU A 66 -2.75 -2.51 16.34
CA LEU A 66 -1.29 -2.41 16.38
C LEU A 66 -0.86 -1.15 17.09
N PHE A 67 0.08 -1.25 18.02
CA PHE A 67 0.62 -0.10 18.72
C PHE A 67 1.94 0.36 18.08
N HIS A 68 2.12 1.69 17.97
CA HIS A 68 3.35 2.26 17.43
C HIS A 68 4.57 1.77 18.22
N GLY A 69 5.56 1.23 17.52
CA GLY A 69 6.81 0.74 18.07
C GLY A 69 6.75 -0.70 18.60
N GLU A 70 5.59 -1.34 18.60
CA GLU A 70 5.42 -2.71 19.07
C GLU A 70 5.95 -3.73 18.06
N THR A 71 6.64 -4.75 18.57
CA THR A 71 7.06 -5.91 17.77
C THR A 71 5.94 -6.95 17.78
N THR A 72 5.32 -7.17 16.63
CA THR A 72 4.20 -8.10 16.46
C THR A 72 4.48 -9.11 15.35
N GLU A 73 3.82 -10.25 15.43
CA GLU A 73 3.86 -11.29 14.39
C GLU A 73 2.59 -11.18 13.56
N LEU A 74 2.74 -10.84 12.28
CA LEU A 74 1.62 -10.60 11.37
C LEU A 74 1.73 -11.46 10.12
N PRO A 75 0.59 -11.86 9.50
CA PRO A 75 0.62 -12.51 8.20
C PRO A 75 1.26 -11.61 7.15
N GLN A 76 2.06 -12.18 6.25
CA GLN A 76 2.77 -11.47 5.20
C GLN A 76 1.80 -10.66 4.31
N GLY A 77 0.57 -11.15 4.14
CA GLY A 77 -0.49 -10.42 3.47
C GLY A 77 -0.84 -9.10 4.13
N VAL A 78 -0.90 -9.06 5.45
CA VAL A 78 -1.17 -7.85 6.25
C VAL A 78 0.03 -6.91 6.18
N VAL A 79 1.25 -7.45 6.30
CA VAL A 79 2.50 -6.67 6.20
C VAL A 79 2.60 -5.95 4.85
N ARG A 80 2.30 -6.65 3.74
CA ARG A 80 2.27 -6.04 2.40
C ARG A 80 1.20 -4.95 2.29
N HIS A 81 0.04 -5.15 2.91
CA HIS A 81 -1.02 -4.16 2.93
C HIS A 81 -0.59 -2.88 3.67
N LEU A 82 -0.01 -3.02 4.86
CA LEU A 82 0.52 -1.90 5.65
C LEU A 82 1.58 -1.12 4.84
N ASN A 83 2.59 -1.81 4.31
CA ASN A 83 3.67 -1.16 3.56
C ASN A 83 3.23 -0.51 2.23
N ASN A 84 2.03 -0.85 1.72
CA ASN A 84 1.45 -0.21 0.55
C ASN A 84 0.52 0.97 0.89
N THR A 85 0.33 1.27 2.18
CA THR A 85 -0.54 2.37 2.62
C THR A 85 0.20 3.71 2.49
N LYS A 86 -0.04 4.38 1.36
CA LYS A 86 0.62 5.63 0.98
C LYS A 86 -0.36 6.80 0.94
N LYS A 87 0.11 7.99 1.31
CA LYS A 87 -0.61 9.26 1.27
C LYS A 87 0.07 10.20 0.29
N LYS A 88 -0.72 10.88 -0.54
CA LYS A 88 -0.24 11.93 -1.42
C LYS A 88 -0.29 13.26 -0.67
N VAL A 89 0.87 13.82 -0.34
CA VAL A 89 1.01 15.08 0.40
C VAL A 89 1.39 16.18 -0.58
N ARG A 90 0.68 17.31 -0.53
CA ARG A 90 1.00 18.49 -1.34
C ARG A 90 2.20 19.21 -0.71
N LYS A 91 3.28 19.39 -1.48
CA LYS A 91 4.38 20.27 -1.09
C LYS A 91 4.03 21.71 -1.49
N ILE A 92 4.05 22.60 -0.51
CA ILE A 92 3.95 24.04 -0.74
C ILE A 92 5.39 24.54 -0.80
N LEU A 93 5.85 24.96 -1.99
CA LEU A 93 7.16 25.58 -2.13
C LEU A 93 7.09 27.00 -1.55
N ALA A 94 7.96 27.32 -0.60
CA ALA A 94 7.97 28.60 0.11
C ALA A 94 8.45 29.79 -0.75
N ASN A 95 9.00 29.54 -1.95
CA ASN A 95 9.37 30.58 -2.90
C ASN A 95 8.13 31.03 -3.67
N ILE A 96 7.32 31.85 -3.01
CA ILE A 96 6.21 32.55 -3.62
C ILE A 96 6.80 33.76 -4.33
N ASP A 97 7.12 33.62 -5.61
CA ASP A 97 7.35 34.80 -6.46
C ASP A 97 6.04 35.63 -6.46
N PRO A 98 6.08 36.93 -6.09
CA PRO A 98 4.87 37.75 -5.99
C PRO A 98 4.16 37.96 -7.33
N ASN A 99 4.79 37.57 -8.45
CA ASN A 99 4.28 37.71 -9.81
C ASN A 99 3.97 36.35 -10.49
N ALA A 100 4.17 35.22 -9.78
CA ALA A 100 3.97 33.90 -10.35
C ALA A 100 2.48 33.51 -10.35
N ARG A 101 1.87 33.53 -11.53
CA ARG A 101 0.58 32.90 -11.79
C ARG A 101 0.69 31.38 -11.52
N GLY A 102 0.26 30.95 -10.33
CA GLY A 102 -0.03 29.55 -10.01
C GLY A 102 1.18 28.62 -10.05
N VAL A 103 1.93 28.56 -8.95
CA VAL A 103 2.99 27.56 -8.76
C VAL A 103 2.37 26.15 -8.87
N SER A 104 2.91 25.32 -9.77
CA SER A 104 2.48 23.93 -9.91
C SER A 104 2.66 23.21 -8.58
N SER A 105 1.55 22.78 -7.96
CA SER A 105 1.63 22.08 -6.69
C SER A 105 2.32 20.74 -6.92
N THR A 106 3.57 20.61 -6.48
CA THR A 106 4.26 19.32 -6.49
C THR A 106 3.67 18.45 -5.38
N PHE A 107 3.53 17.16 -5.66
CA PHE A 107 3.03 16.19 -4.69
C PHE A 107 4.11 15.17 -4.40
N GLU A 108 4.26 14.81 -3.13
CA GLU A 108 5.10 13.71 -2.70
C GLU A 108 4.22 12.58 -2.18
N ILE A 109 4.60 11.35 -2.51
CA ILE A 109 3.95 10.17 -1.97
C ILE A 109 4.74 9.75 -0.73
N GLN A 110 4.11 9.80 0.43
CA GLN A 110 4.70 9.43 1.71
C GLN A 110 3.97 8.20 2.27
N SER A 111 4.68 7.31 2.96
CA SER A 111 4.07 6.18 3.65
C SER A 111 3.39 6.65 4.93
N ARG A 112 2.19 6.13 5.22
CA ARG A 112 1.46 6.45 6.46
C ARG A 112 1.85 5.54 7.62
N VAL A 113 2.16 4.30 7.29
CA VAL A 113 2.56 3.24 8.21
C VAL A 113 3.64 2.41 7.56
N ASN A 114 4.56 1.90 8.38
CA ASN A 114 5.58 0.96 7.96
C ASN A 114 5.53 -0.26 8.90
N PHE A 115 5.85 -1.43 8.35
CA PHE A 115 6.14 -2.62 9.10
C PHE A 115 7.54 -3.09 8.70
N ILE A 116 8.47 -3.01 9.65
CA ILE A 116 9.88 -3.35 9.45
C ILE A 116 10.06 -4.79 9.94
N PRO A 117 10.30 -5.76 9.04
CA PRO A 117 10.57 -7.13 9.46
C PRO A 117 11.85 -7.17 10.29
N CYS A 118 11.80 -7.85 11.44
CA CYS A 118 13.00 -8.19 12.16
C CYS A 118 13.60 -9.40 11.47
N GLU A 119 14.83 -9.28 10.96
CA GLU A 119 15.58 -10.46 10.53
C GLU A 119 15.71 -11.38 11.74
N SER A 120 15.12 -12.57 11.64
CA SER A 120 15.42 -13.66 12.56
C SER A 120 16.89 -13.99 12.38
N VAL A 121 17.69 -13.71 13.41
CA VAL A 121 19.08 -14.21 13.58
C VAL A 121 19.11 -15.71 13.38
#